data_AF-A0A378B2F1-F1
#
_entry.id   AF-A0A378B2F1-F1
#
_cell.length_a   1.000
_cell.length_b   1.000
_cell.length_c   1.000
_cell.angle_alpha   90.00
_cell.angle_beta   90.00
_cell.angle_gamma   90.00
#
_symmetry.space_group_name_H-M   'P 1'
#
loop_
_entity.id
_entity.type
_entity.pdbx_description
1 polymer ?
#
loop_
_entity_poly.entity_id
_entity_poly.type
_entity_poly.pdbx_seq_one_letter_code
_entity_poly.pdbx_strand_id
1 'polypeptide(L)'
;MDAALKQVLTRLLVATRGETEAMFQQIDGDWWNSHRRVPDKFLVLKRNYDLQENRLPTPVPFETMPPYRLTMPEQVGGFRLRDLGELQIYPGHDMQALPVPAQYYGAGAFQGLADRAHETDKTQLARTEK
;
A
#
# COMPACT_ATOMS: atom_id res chain seq x y z
N MET A 1 -12.75 27.68 -3.05
CA MET A 1 -12.76 26.89 -1.80
C MET A 1 -13.59 27.65 -0.79
N ASP A 2 -14.61 27.04 -0.23
CA ASP A 2 -15.54 27.70 0.71
C ASP A 2 -14.86 28.04 2.06
N ALA A 3 -15.32 29.10 2.72
CA ALA A 3 -14.74 29.62 3.95
C ALA A 3 -14.92 28.67 5.15
N ALA A 4 -16.05 27.96 5.22
CA ALA A 4 -16.30 26.99 6.30
C ALA A 4 -15.36 25.79 6.18
N LEU A 5 -15.15 25.28 4.96
CA LEU A 5 -14.20 24.20 4.69
C LEU A 5 -12.77 24.60 5.10
N LYS A 6 -12.35 25.83 4.80
CA LYS A 6 -11.02 26.32 5.19
C LYS A 6 -10.84 26.35 6.71
N GLN A 7 -11.84 26.84 7.45
CA GLN A 7 -11.79 26.84 8.92
C GLN A 7 -11.70 25.43 9.52
N VAL A 8 -12.45 24.48 8.97
CA VAL A 8 -12.40 23.07 9.42
C VAL A 8 -11.01 22.49 9.20
N LEU A 9 -10.42 22.67 8.02
CA LEU A 9 -9.09 22.12 7.72
C LEU A 9 -8.00 22.76 8.58
N THR A 10 -8.10 24.06 8.90
CA THR A 10 -7.18 24.70 9.85
C THR A 10 -7.31 24.12 11.26
N ARG A 11 -8.54 23.85 11.73
CA ARG A 11 -8.77 23.21 13.05
C ARG A 11 -8.25 21.77 13.10
N LEU A 12 -8.27 21.08 11.97
CA LEU A 12 -7.70 19.74 11.81
C LEU A 12 -6.18 19.74 11.61
N LEU A 13 -5.52 20.91 11.69
CA LEU A 13 -4.08 21.07 11.51
C LEU A 13 -3.57 20.46 10.19
N VAL A 14 -4.37 20.59 9.13
CA VAL A 14 -3.99 20.08 7.81
C VAL A 14 -2.78 20.85 7.29
N ALA A 15 -1.80 20.11 6.77
CA ALA A 15 -0.63 20.70 6.14
C ALA A 15 -1.03 21.67 5.02
N THR A 16 -0.34 22.79 4.96
CA THR A 16 -0.45 23.72 3.84
C THR A 16 0.03 23.06 2.55
N ARG A 17 -0.32 23.67 1.42
CA ARG A 17 0.20 23.25 0.12
C ARG A 17 1.73 23.25 0.10
N GLY A 18 2.37 24.29 0.62
CA GLY A 18 3.83 24.41 0.62
C GLY A 18 4.51 23.34 1.49
N GLU A 19 3.96 23.05 2.66
CA GLU A 19 4.44 21.95 3.53
C GLU A 19 4.29 20.58 2.84
N THR A 20 3.15 20.38 2.15
CA THR A 20 2.91 19.16 1.38
C THR A 20 3.90 19.03 0.22
N GLU A 21 4.11 20.10 -0.56
CA GLU A 21 5.08 20.12 -1.66
C GLU A 21 6.52 19.87 -1.17
N ALA A 22 6.92 20.47 -0.05
CA ALA A 22 8.22 20.25 0.56
C ALA A 22 8.40 18.77 0.99
N MET A 23 7.37 18.16 1.59
CA MET A 23 7.40 16.75 1.97
C MET A 23 7.51 15.84 0.74
N PHE A 24 6.76 16.12 -0.34
CA PHE A 24 6.88 15.37 -1.59
C PHE A 24 8.28 15.48 -2.21
N GLN A 25 8.92 16.65 -2.13
CA GLN A 25 10.31 16.81 -2.58
C GLN A 25 11.28 15.98 -1.74
N GLN A 26 11.09 15.90 -0.43
CA GLN A 26 11.96 15.10 0.46
C GLN A 26 11.90 13.60 0.18
N ILE A 27 10.79 13.09 -0.34
CA ILE A 27 10.62 11.67 -0.67
C ILE A 27 10.79 11.36 -2.16
N ASP A 28 11.12 12.37 -2.99
CA ASP A 28 11.38 12.20 -4.42
C ASP A 28 12.67 11.43 -4.68
N GLY A 29 12.67 10.58 -5.71
CA GLY A 29 13.74 9.63 -6.01
C GLY A 29 13.79 8.40 -5.09
N ASP A 30 13.19 8.46 -3.89
CA ASP A 30 13.20 7.36 -2.92
C ASP A 30 11.88 6.59 -2.84
N TRP A 31 10.76 7.31 -2.70
CA TRP A 31 9.42 6.73 -2.60
C TRP A 31 8.57 7.03 -3.83
N TRP A 32 8.78 8.19 -4.45
CA TRP A 32 8.10 8.59 -5.68
C TRP A 32 9.11 9.12 -6.69
N ASN A 33 8.73 9.17 -7.97
CA ASN A 33 9.55 9.73 -9.05
C ASN A 33 8.83 10.86 -9.77
N SER A 34 9.22 12.10 -9.50
CA SER A 34 8.64 13.31 -10.10
C SER A 34 8.76 13.44 -11.61
N HIS A 35 9.63 12.66 -12.24
CA HIS A 35 9.81 12.64 -13.69
C HIS A 35 8.85 11.68 -14.38
N ARG A 36 8.10 10.87 -13.62
CA ARG A 36 7.05 9.98 -14.14
C ARG A 36 5.67 10.59 -13.91
N ARG A 37 4.71 10.22 -14.75
CA ARG A 37 3.32 10.70 -14.68
C ARG A 37 2.34 9.54 -14.69
N VAL A 38 1.20 9.72 -14.04
CA VAL A 38 0.07 8.78 -14.12
C VAL A 38 -0.32 8.59 -15.60
N PRO A 39 -0.61 7.36 -16.06
CA PRO A 39 -0.81 6.12 -15.28
C PRO A 39 0.43 5.24 -15.08
N ASP A 40 1.66 5.77 -15.11
CA ASP A 40 2.85 4.96 -14.90
C ASP A 40 2.89 4.34 -13.49
N LYS A 41 2.81 3.00 -13.43
CA LYS A 41 2.89 2.24 -12.18
C LYS A 41 4.18 2.59 -11.43
N PHE A 42 5.32 2.75 -12.10
CA PHE A 42 6.60 3.00 -11.42
C PHE A 42 6.81 4.46 -11.00
N LEU A 43 5.75 5.28 -11.02
CA LEU A 43 5.69 6.54 -10.26
C LEU A 43 5.99 6.32 -8.77
N VAL A 44 5.48 5.22 -8.18
CA VAL A 44 5.79 4.82 -6.80
C VAL A 44 6.93 3.81 -6.84
N LEU A 45 8.05 4.16 -6.23
CA LEU A 45 9.31 3.42 -6.26
C LEU A 45 9.38 2.38 -5.13
N LYS A 46 8.99 2.77 -3.91
CA LYS A 46 8.93 1.88 -2.74
C LYS A 46 7.52 1.39 -2.50
N ARG A 47 7.22 0.19 -2.97
CA ARG A 47 5.97 -0.54 -2.67
C ARG A 47 6.17 -1.47 -1.49
N ASN A 48 5.21 -1.51 -0.58
CA ASN A 48 5.15 -2.51 0.47
C ASN A 48 4.35 -3.72 0.00
N TYR A 49 4.99 -4.90 0.03
CA TYR A 49 4.37 -6.18 -0.35
C TYR A 49 4.09 -7.07 0.87
N ASP A 50 4.36 -6.58 2.08
CA ASP A 50 3.98 -7.26 3.31
C ASP A 50 2.48 -7.07 3.58
N LEU A 51 1.73 -8.15 3.36
CA LEU A 51 0.29 -8.22 3.61
C LEU A 51 -0.05 -8.97 4.90
N GLN A 52 0.95 -9.26 5.75
CA GLN A 52 0.72 -9.91 7.03
C GLN A 52 -0.12 -9.02 7.95
N GLU A 53 -0.95 -9.64 8.77
CA GLU A 53 -1.80 -8.94 9.73
C GLU A 53 -1.00 -8.26 10.85
N ASN A 54 0.25 -8.69 11.08
CA ASN A 54 1.17 -8.12 12.06
C ASN A 54 2.45 -7.64 11.37
N ARG A 55 2.55 -6.32 11.17
CA ARG A 55 3.64 -5.73 10.38
C ARG A 55 4.05 -4.36 10.89
N LEU A 56 5.23 -3.91 10.46
CA LEU A 56 5.64 -2.52 10.60
C LEU A 56 5.40 -1.78 9.28
N PRO A 57 5.01 -0.49 9.31
CA PRO A 57 4.98 0.33 8.11
C PRO A 57 6.39 0.46 7.51
N THR A 58 6.45 0.72 6.20
CA THR A 58 7.72 0.97 5.52
C THR A 58 8.37 2.23 6.09
N PRO A 59 9.66 2.18 6.51
CA PRO A 59 10.33 3.33 7.11
C PRO A 59 10.56 4.43 6.07
N VAL A 60 10.26 5.66 6.45
CA VAL A 60 10.58 6.86 5.67
C VAL A 60 12.02 7.29 6.03
N PRO A 61 12.91 7.58 5.07
CA PRO A 61 14.35 7.76 5.33
C PRO A 61 14.72 8.78 6.41
N PHE A 62 13.91 9.82 6.59
CA PHE A 62 14.14 10.91 7.55
C PHE A 62 13.20 10.87 8.75
N GLU A 63 12.31 9.87 8.85
CA GLU A 63 11.46 9.69 10.02
C GLU A 63 12.26 9.06 11.15
N THR A 64 12.19 9.66 12.34
CA THR A 64 12.92 9.21 13.53
C THR A 64 11.98 8.63 14.60
N MET A 65 10.67 8.83 14.46
CA MET A 65 9.69 8.23 15.34
C MET A 65 9.71 6.69 15.17
N PRO A 66 9.69 5.94 16.29
CA PRO A 66 9.51 4.50 16.23
C PRO A 66 8.24 4.14 15.47
N PRO A 67 8.29 3.20 14.50
CA PRO A 67 7.13 2.85 13.71
C PRO A 67 6.06 2.20 14.58
N TYR A 68 4.80 2.59 14.36
CA TYR A 68 3.67 1.96 15.04
C TYR A 68 3.38 0.60 14.39
N ARG A 69 3.37 -0.47 15.21
CA ARG A 69 3.06 -1.82 14.75
C ARG A 69 1.58 -1.91 14.38
N LEU A 70 1.33 -2.34 13.15
CA LEU A 70 -0.01 -2.60 12.64
C LEU A 70 -0.35 -4.05 12.95
N THR A 71 -1.37 -4.27 13.78
CA THR A 71 -1.91 -5.60 14.09
C THR A 71 -3.41 -5.64 13.88
N MET A 72 -3.92 -6.77 13.36
CA MET A 72 -5.34 -7.09 13.43
C MET A 72 -5.57 -8.00 14.64
N PRO A 73 -6.50 -7.68 15.55
CA PRO A 73 -6.78 -8.53 16.69
C PRO A 73 -7.44 -9.84 16.25
N GLU A 74 -7.00 -10.98 16.79
CA GLU A 74 -7.64 -12.27 16.50
C GLU A 74 -9.10 -12.31 17.00
N GLN A 75 -9.39 -11.57 18.08
CA GLN A 75 -10.70 -11.51 18.73
C GLN A 75 -11.19 -10.08 18.95
N VAL A 76 -12.47 -9.83 18.67
CA VAL A 76 -13.14 -8.55 18.94
C VAL A 76 -14.48 -8.84 19.61
N GLY A 77 -14.70 -8.26 20.79
CA GLY A 77 -15.96 -8.46 21.53
C GLY A 77 -16.26 -9.93 21.89
N GLY A 78 -15.24 -10.77 22.06
CA GLY A 78 -15.38 -12.21 22.36
C GLY A 78 -15.58 -13.10 21.13
N PHE A 79 -15.64 -12.52 19.92
CA PHE A 79 -15.73 -13.27 18.67
C PHE A 79 -14.35 -13.42 18.04
N ARG A 80 -14.00 -14.63 17.57
CA ARG A 80 -12.83 -14.82 16.71
C ARG A 80 -13.16 -14.31 15.32
N LEU A 81 -12.34 -13.42 14.76
CA LEU A 81 -12.62 -12.81 13.46
C LEU A 81 -12.75 -13.84 12.33
N ARG A 82 -11.92 -14.90 12.36
CA ARG A 82 -11.97 -16.00 11.37
C ARG A 82 -13.31 -16.75 11.36
N ASP A 83 -14.07 -16.70 12.46
CA ASP A 83 -15.37 -17.36 12.57
C ASP A 83 -16.51 -16.44 12.08
N LEU A 84 -16.26 -15.14 11.90
CA LEU A 84 -17.26 -14.16 11.44
C LEU A 84 -17.38 -14.14 9.91
N GLY A 85 -16.30 -14.46 9.20
CA GLY A 85 -16.30 -14.58 7.75
C GLY A 85 -14.91 -14.47 7.14
N GLU A 86 -14.81 -14.83 5.87
CA GLU A 86 -13.59 -14.70 5.07
C GLU A 86 -13.88 -14.08 3.71
N LEU A 87 -12.94 -13.28 3.20
CA LEU A 87 -12.96 -12.83 1.82
C LEU A 87 -12.44 -13.97 0.93
N GLN A 88 -13.30 -14.43 0.03
CA GLN A 88 -12.96 -15.43 -0.99
C GLN A 88 -12.96 -14.77 -2.36
N ILE A 89 -11.89 -14.93 -3.12
CA ILE A 89 -11.79 -14.45 -4.50
C ILE A 89 -11.76 -15.65 -5.43
N TYR A 90 -12.87 -15.90 -6.11
CA TYR A 90 -13.00 -17.00 -7.08
C TYR A 90 -12.32 -16.65 -8.40
N PRO A 91 -11.77 -17.66 -9.12
CA PRO A 91 -11.18 -17.43 -10.42
C PRO A 91 -12.23 -16.92 -11.42
N GLY A 92 -11.87 -15.84 -12.12
CA GLY A 92 -12.61 -15.33 -13.26
C GLY A 92 -12.19 -16.00 -14.56
N HIS A 93 -12.79 -15.56 -15.67
CA HIS A 93 -12.47 -16.05 -17.02
C HIS A 93 -11.18 -15.43 -17.57
N ASP A 94 -10.74 -14.32 -16.97
CA ASP A 94 -9.52 -13.62 -17.35
C ASP A 94 -8.68 -13.31 -16.09
N MET A 95 -7.79 -14.24 -15.77
CA MET A 95 -6.93 -14.13 -14.59
C MET A 95 -5.64 -13.35 -14.87
N GLN A 96 -5.36 -13.00 -16.13
CA GLN A 96 -4.16 -12.27 -16.57
C GLN A 96 -2.88 -12.82 -15.88
N ALA A 97 -2.20 -12.00 -15.05
CA ALA A 97 -0.96 -12.35 -14.36
C ALA A 97 -1.17 -13.11 -13.03
N LEU A 98 -2.41 -13.44 -12.67
CA LEU A 98 -2.74 -14.13 -11.42
C LEU A 98 -2.75 -15.66 -11.62
N PRO A 99 -2.07 -16.43 -10.75
CA PRO A 99 -2.05 -17.89 -10.83
C PRO A 99 -3.40 -18.50 -10.45
N VAL A 100 -4.04 -19.26 -11.33
CA VAL A 100 -5.37 -19.84 -11.05
C VAL A 100 -5.36 -20.67 -9.74
N PRO A 101 -6.19 -20.33 -8.73
CA PRO A 101 -6.29 -21.11 -7.50
C PRO A 101 -7.05 -22.42 -7.73
N ALA A 102 -6.83 -23.42 -6.87
CA ALA A 102 -7.55 -24.69 -6.96
C ALA A 102 -9.07 -24.55 -6.74
N GLN A 103 -9.49 -23.60 -5.89
CA GLN A 103 -10.90 -23.27 -5.65
C GLN A 103 -11.12 -21.75 -5.64
N TYR A 104 -10.45 -21.04 -4.72
CA TYR A 104 -10.48 -19.59 -4.57
C TYR A 104 -9.21 -19.11 -3.86
N TYR A 105 -8.90 -17.82 -3.93
CA TYR A 105 -7.93 -17.22 -3.01
C TYR A 105 -8.59 -16.87 -1.68
N GLY A 106 -8.07 -17.42 -0.59
CA GLY A 106 -8.34 -16.94 0.76
C GLY A 106 -7.17 -16.10 1.30
N ALA A 107 -7.29 -15.63 2.54
CA ALA A 107 -6.28 -14.76 3.17
C ALA A 107 -4.85 -15.34 3.10
N GLY A 108 -4.70 -16.65 3.30
CA GLY A 108 -3.40 -17.33 3.23
C GLY A 108 -2.70 -17.28 1.87
N ALA A 109 -3.43 -17.00 0.78
CA ALA A 109 -2.85 -16.87 -0.55
C ALA A 109 -2.25 -15.48 -0.83
N PHE A 110 -2.68 -14.44 -0.09
CA PHE A 110 -2.41 -13.06 -0.47
C PHE A 110 -0.93 -12.68 -0.38
N GLN A 111 -0.19 -13.17 0.62
CA GLN A 111 1.25 -12.92 0.69
C GLN A 111 1.98 -13.50 -0.52
N GLY A 112 1.69 -14.75 -0.89
CA GLY A 112 2.32 -15.37 -2.06
C GLY A 112 1.95 -14.69 -3.39
N LEU A 113 0.77 -14.07 -3.49
CA LEU A 113 0.41 -13.21 -4.62
C LEU A 113 1.24 -11.91 -4.63
N ALA A 114 1.41 -11.27 -3.47
CA ALA A 114 2.21 -10.06 -3.31
C ALA A 114 3.70 -10.32 -3.63
N ASP A 115 4.26 -11.44 -3.16
CA ASP A 115 5.65 -11.81 -3.43
C ASP A 115 5.89 -12.02 -4.94
N ARG A 116 4.94 -12.68 -5.64
CA ARG A 116 5.01 -12.83 -7.11
C ARG A 116 4.93 -11.49 -7.82
N ALA A 117 4.06 -10.59 -7.35
CA ALA A 117 3.96 -9.24 -7.90
C ALA A 117 5.28 -8.46 -7.69
N HIS A 118 5.93 -8.62 -6.54
CA HIS A 118 7.23 -8.00 -6.24
C HIS A 118 8.31 -8.44 -7.23
N GLU A 119 8.43 -9.75 -7.49
CA GLU A 119 9.42 -10.28 -8.45
C GLU A 119 9.11 -9.88 -9.91
N THR A 120 7.83 -9.81 -10.26
CA THR A 120 7.39 -9.33 -11.58
C THR A 120 7.77 -7.86 -11.77
N ASP A 121 7.55 -7.02 -10.76
CA ASP A 121 7.88 -5.60 -10.80
C ASP A 121 9.39 -5.36 -10.91
N LYS A 122 10.22 -6.13 -10.20
CA LYS A 122 11.68 -6.10 -10.37
C LYS A 122 12.09 -6.37 -11.82
N THR A 123 11.50 -7.39 -12.42
CA THR A 123 11.79 -7.78 -13.81
C THR A 123 11.35 -6.71 -14.80
N GLN A 124 10.18 -6.09 -14.59
CA GLN A 124 9.67 -5.02 -15.44
C GLN A 124 10.52 -3.74 -15.33
N LEU A 125 10.91 -3.33 -14.12
CA LEU A 125 11.80 -2.18 -13.90
C LEU A 125 13.13 -2.36 -14.64
N ALA A 126 13.79 -3.52 -14.49
CA ALA A 126 15.06 -3.82 -15.14
C ALA A 126 14.98 -3.81 -16.68
N ARG A 127 13.80 -4.03 -17.27
CA ARG A 127 13.58 -3.92 -18.72
C ARG A 127 13.33 -2.49 -19.18
N THR A 128 12.78 -1.65 -18.30
CA THR A 128 12.41 -0.27 -18.61
C THR A 128 13.60 0.69 -18.44
N GLU A 129 14.63 0.28 -17.70
CA GLU A 129 15.88 1.03 -17.47
C GLU A 129 16.99 0.71 -18.50
N LYS A 130 16.75 -0.23 -19.42
CA LYS A 130 17.63 -0.52 -20.57
C LYS A 130 17.20 0.27 -21.80
#